data_AF-G0S3H6-F1
#
_entry.id   AF-G0S3H6-F1
#
_cell.length_a   1.000
_cell.length_b   1.000
_cell.length_c   1.000
_cell.angle_alpha   90.00
_cell.angle_beta   90.00
_cell.angle_gamma   90.00
#
_symmetry.space_group_name_H-M   'P 1'
#
loop_
_entity.id
_entity.type
_entity.pdbx_description
1 polymer ?
#
loop_
_entity_poly.entity_id
_entity_poly.type
_entity_poly.pdbx_seq_one_letter_code
_entity_poly.pdbx_strand_id
1 'polypeptide(L)'
;MGSIDQSTNAHVDSIVMRSGPEDDEVSPSADPRLGVGVLAVNHLAGSSGVPVDENIPKGPSRQQILKAIGFLRSSMALNRIKGDDELFVGGVFGANRARLIKEHRITHILSVIDHTVDRENEAFRHVKHLSIDIDDMEDQDILIHLPKIVRFIDSGLRGIDPSDSSAVASPGVVLVHCAMGKSRSVTAIIAYLLWKYPYRFGKSDPNISAKEAVSRALEWVRETRPIAGPNDGFMRQLEMWWDMGCPADSDDAVEREPAYQRWLYQREVEDAARIGRAPDRLRFEDEAATAEGDKNGKINDTNGGAELRCKKCRRVLATTPFIVPHKDRGNADRSDCPHYFIEALSWMRPILEEGKLDGRLACPNTKCGATIGRYAWQGFRCTCGDWVGPAFSLQKSKVDKVVTGSRQNSGRMAGISIRIPPRPVPSQSVVPENGGDKCKQNL
;
A
#
# COMPACT_ATOMS: atom_id res chain seq x y z
N MET A 1 35.81 -48.07 -38.37
CA MET A 1 35.45 -47.81 -36.97
C MET A 1 33.96 -47.44 -36.96
N GLY A 2 32.95 -48.31 -37.04
CA GLY A 2 32.73 -49.69 -36.54
C GLY A 2 32.72 -49.67 -35.01
N SER A 3 31.66 -49.95 -34.24
CA SER A 3 30.43 -50.78 -34.37
C SER A 3 29.29 -50.12 -33.54
N ILE A 4 27.96 -50.28 -33.72
CA ILE A 4 27.01 -51.42 -33.82
C ILE A 4 27.03 -52.38 -32.61
N ASP A 5 25.89 -52.43 -31.89
CA ASP A 5 25.20 -53.62 -31.32
C ASP A 5 23.93 -53.09 -30.60
N GLN A 6 22.65 -53.43 -30.86
CA GLN A 6 21.93 -54.71 -31.03
C GLN A 6 22.22 -55.70 -29.89
N SER A 7 21.34 -55.91 -28.90
CA SER A 7 20.04 -56.62 -28.88
C SER A 7 20.16 -57.89 -28.00
N THR A 8 19.01 -58.47 -27.61
CA THR A 8 18.79 -59.69 -26.77
C THR A 8 18.71 -59.44 -25.24
N ASN A 9 17.63 -59.65 -24.46
CA ASN A 9 16.35 -60.40 -24.47
C ASN A 9 16.36 -61.63 -23.52
N ALA A 10 15.28 -61.73 -22.72
CA ALA A 10 14.79 -62.87 -21.92
C ALA A 10 15.56 -63.21 -20.61
N HIS A 11 14.98 -63.68 -19.49
CA HIS A 11 13.70 -64.36 -19.25
C HIS A 11 13.44 -64.57 -17.72
N VAL A 12 12.15 -64.68 -17.32
CA VAL A 12 11.51 -65.37 -16.13
C VAL A 12 12.01 -65.02 -14.71
N ASP A 13 11.16 -64.69 -13.71
CA ASP A 13 10.18 -65.59 -13.11
C ASP A 13 8.90 -64.92 -12.56
N SER A 14 7.81 -65.66 -12.76
CA SER A 14 6.46 -65.48 -12.25
C SER A 14 6.26 -66.17 -10.90
N ILE A 15 5.55 -65.53 -9.95
CA ILE A 15 4.77 -66.28 -8.95
C ILE A 15 3.37 -65.65 -8.83
N VAL A 16 2.39 -66.44 -9.26
CA VAL A 16 0.96 -66.35 -8.97
C VAL A 16 0.69 -67.31 -7.82
N MET A 17 -0.10 -66.91 -6.82
CA MET A 17 -0.95 -67.83 -6.06
C MET A 17 -2.29 -67.16 -5.75
N ARG A 18 -3.36 -67.84 -6.17
CA ARG A 18 -4.79 -67.55 -6.00
C ARG A 18 -5.37 -68.39 -4.84
N SER A 19 -6.58 -67.99 -4.41
CA SER A 19 -7.69 -68.76 -3.76
C SER A 19 -7.45 -69.24 -2.32
N GLY A 20 -8.23 -68.86 -1.28
CA GLY A 20 -9.71 -68.92 -1.05
C GLY A 20 -10.01 -70.10 -0.07
N PRO A 21 -11.19 -70.28 0.59
CA PRO A 21 -12.41 -69.45 0.73
C PRO A 21 -13.03 -69.42 2.18
N GLU A 22 -14.21 -68.77 2.32
CA GLU A 22 -15.41 -69.11 3.17
C GLU A 22 -15.27 -69.31 4.70
N ASP A 23 -16.20 -68.98 5.62
CA ASP A 23 -17.57 -68.45 5.68
C ASP A 23 -17.81 -68.01 7.15
N ASP A 24 -18.78 -67.11 7.37
CA ASP A 24 -19.92 -67.31 8.29
C ASP A 24 -20.50 -66.01 8.87
N GLU A 25 -21.82 -65.93 8.69
CA GLU A 25 -22.77 -64.94 9.11
C GLU A 25 -22.84 -64.78 10.65
N VAL A 26 -23.42 -63.66 11.10
CA VAL A 26 -24.68 -63.60 11.88
C VAL A 26 -24.78 -62.24 12.56
N SER A 27 -25.76 -61.44 12.13
CA SER A 27 -26.39 -60.39 12.94
C SER A 27 -27.46 -61.02 13.84
N PRO A 28 -27.88 -60.39 14.96
CA PRO A 28 -29.11 -59.59 14.83
C PRO A 28 -29.24 -58.37 15.77
N SER A 29 -29.94 -57.36 15.23
CA SER A 29 -30.92 -56.42 15.83
C SER A 29 -30.99 -56.17 17.35
N ALA A 30 -31.04 -54.88 17.73
CA ALA A 30 -32.16 -54.31 18.49
C ALA A 30 -32.09 -52.77 18.50
N ASP A 31 -33.23 -52.16 18.18
CA ASP A 31 -33.55 -50.72 18.15
C ASP A 31 -34.19 -50.30 19.51
N PRO A 32 -34.84 -49.15 19.71
CA PRO A 32 -34.32 -47.86 20.19
C PRO A 32 -34.94 -47.34 21.53
N ARG A 33 -34.52 -46.12 21.90
CA ARG A 33 -35.20 -45.09 22.75
C ARG A 33 -34.90 -45.11 24.26
N LEU A 34 -34.38 -43.96 24.74
CA LEU A 34 -34.86 -43.20 25.92
C LEU A 34 -34.03 -41.90 25.92
N GLY A 35 -34.58 -40.69 25.96
CA GLY A 35 -35.77 -40.27 26.69
C GLY A 35 -35.31 -39.29 27.75
N VAL A 36 -35.52 -37.99 27.49
CA VAL A 36 -35.26 -36.85 28.37
C VAL A 36 -35.90 -37.06 29.75
N GLY A 37 -35.15 -36.81 30.83
CA GLY A 37 -35.64 -36.88 32.20
C GLY A 37 -34.91 -35.92 33.12
N VAL A 38 -35.45 -34.70 33.25
CA VAL A 38 -35.16 -33.76 34.34
C VAL A 38 -35.92 -34.25 35.56
N LEU A 39 -35.25 -34.49 36.69
CA LEU A 39 -35.90 -34.44 38.00
C LEU A 39 -34.91 -34.17 39.14
N ALA A 40 -35.38 -33.27 40.00
CA ALA A 40 -34.69 -32.64 41.11
C ALA A 40 -34.33 -33.61 42.25
N VAL A 41 -33.30 -33.26 43.02
CA VAL A 41 -33.09 -33.79 44.36
C VAL A 41 -32.94 -32.63 45.34
N ASN A 42 -33.89 -32.58 46.27
CA ASN A 42 -33.96 -31.67 47.40
C ASN A 42 -32.92 -32.03 48.48
N HIS A 43 -32.51 -30.99 49.20
CA HIS A 43 -31.75 -30.97 50.45
C HIS A 43 -31.97 -32.16 51.39
N LEU A 44 -30.86 -32.74 51.87
CA LEU A 44 -30.71 -33.24 53.24
C LEU A 44 -29.27 -32.97 53.73
N ALA A 45 -29.16 -32.37 54.91
CA ALA A 45 -27.93 -32.04 55.60
C ALA A 45 -27.28 -33.29 56.21
N GLY A 46 -25.96 -33.38 56.14
CA GLY A 46 -25.18 -34.45 56.76
C GLY A 46 -23.69 -34.19 56.61
N SER A 47 -23.07 -33.81 57.71
CA SER A 47 -21.67 -33.44 57.89
C SER A 47 -20.66 -34.57 57.60
N SER A 48 -19.70 -34.30 56.73
CA SER A 48 -18.32 -34.79 56.85
C SER A 48 -17.40 -33.93 55.97
N GLY A 49 -16.42 -33.28 56.60
CA GLY A 49 -15.48 -32.39 55.94
C GLY A 49 -14.49 -33.16 55.08
N VAL A 50 -14.60 -32.98 53.76
CA VAL A 50 -13.56 -33.27 52.77
C VAL A 50 -13.29 -31.94 52.06
N PRO A 51 -12.03 -31.47 51.95
CA PRO A 51 -11.75 -30.21 51.27
C PRO A 51 -12.00 -30.41 49.78
N VAL A 52 -13.05 -29.77 49.26
CA VAL A 52 -13.33 -29.69 47.83
C VAL A 52 -12.40 -28.63 47.26
N ASP A 53 -11.55 -29.03 46.33
CA ASP A 53 -10.68 -28.13 45.56
C ASP A 53 -11.57 -27.18 44.73
N GLU A 54 -11.79 -25.96 45.22
CA GLU A 54 -12.48 -24.89 44.50
C GLU A 54 -11.58 -24.31 43.40
N ASN A 55 -11.39 -25.08 42.33
CA ASN A 55 -10.91 -24.57 41.05
C ASN A 55 -11.63 -25.24 39.89
N ILE A 56 -12.96 -25.25 39.94
CA ILE A 56 -13.77 -25.49 38.74
C ILE A 56 -13.67 -24.25 37.86
N PRO A 57 -13.16 -24.33 36.62
CA PRO A 57 -13.10 -23.18 35.73
C PRO A 57 -14.52 -22.65 35.50
N LYS A 58 -14.75 -21.39 35.87
CA LYS A 58 -16.02 -20.71 35.64
C LYS A 58 -16.35 -20.80 34.15
N GLY A 59 -17.43 -21.50 33.82
CA GLY A 59 -17.92 -21.62 32.44
C GLY A 59 -18.14 -20.24 31.80
N PRO A 60 -18.12 -20.15 30.46
CA PRO A 60 -18.24 -18.87 29.78
C PRO A 60 -19.51 -18.14 30.21
N SER A 61 -19.36 -16.85 30.55
CA SER A 61 -20.49 -16.00 30.94
C SER A 61 -21.55 -15.96 29.85
N ARG A 62 -22.82 -15.69 30.21
CA ARG A 62 -23.92 -15.52 29.25
C ARG A 62 -23.58 -14.51 28.14
N GLN A 63 -22.82 -13.46 28.45
CA GLN A 63 -22.33 -12.50 27.45
C GLN A 63 -21.31 -13.11 26.49
N GLN A 64 -20.37 -13.94 26.98
CA GLN A 64 -19.43 -14.66 26.14
C GLN A 64 -20.13 -15.69 25.25
N ILE A 65 -21.14 -16.39 25.76
CA ILE A 65 -21.95 -17.34 24.99
C ILE A 65 -22.75 -16.61 23.89
N LEU A 66 -23.42 -15.50 24.23
CA LEU A 66 -24.17 -14.71 23.25
C LEU A 66 -23.24 -14.11 22.17
N LYS A 67 -22.05 -13.63 22.57
CA LYS A 67 -21.02 -13.18 21.62
C LYS A 67 -20.54 -14.32 20.73
N ALA A 68 -20.30 -15.51 21.27
CA ALA A 68 -19.88 -16.68 20.50
C ALA A 68 -20.97 -17.17 19.53
N ILE A 69 -22.25 -17.17 19.93
CA ILE A 69 -23.37 -17.51 19.05
C ILE A 69 -23.53 -16.46 17.93
N GLY A 70 -23.44 -15.18 18.27
CA GLY A 70 -23.44 -14.09 17.27
C GLY A 70 -22.25 -14.20 16.30
N PHE A 71 -21.07 -14.53 16.83
CA PHE A 71 -19.85 -14.76 16.06
C PHE A 71 -20.00 -15.94 15.11
N LEU A 72 -20.52 -17.08 15.57
CA LEU A 72 -20.74 -18.27 14.74
C LEU A 72 -21.80 -18.00 13.65
N ARG A 73 -22.93 -17.36 14.00
CA ARG A 73 -23.96 -16.97 13.03
C ARG A 73 -23.40 -16.03 11.96
N SER A 74 -22.63 -15.03 12.36
CA SER A 74 -22.01 -14.09 11.42
C SER A 74 -20.94 -14.77 10.57
N SER A 75 -20.08 -15.60 11.14
CA SER A 75 -19.09 -16.38 10.38
C SER A 75 -19.74 -17.34 9.39
N MET A 76 -21.00 -17.71 9.62
CA MET A 76 -21.74 -18.66 8.81
C MET A 76 -22.66 -18.03 7.74
N ALA A 77 -22.92 -16.73 7.77
CA ALA A 77 -23.76 -16.06 6.78
C ALA A 77 -22.94 -15.47 5.62
N LEU A 78 -23.55 -15.45 4.43
CA LEU A 78 -23.12 -14.64 3.30
C LEU A 78 -24.03 -13.41 3.25
N ASN A 79 -23.46 -12.21 3.39
CA ASN A 79 -24.22 -10.96 3.40
C ASN A 79 -24.10 -10.26 2.06
N ARG A 80 -25.22 -9.90 1.44
CA ARG A 80 -25.21 -9.05 0.25
C ARG A 80 -24.78 -7.64 0.64
N ILE A 81 -23.85 -7.05 -0.10
CA ILE A 81 -23.44 -5.66 0.07
C ILE A 81 -24.58 -4.75 -0.38
N LYS A 82 -24.79 -3.66 0.34
CA LYS A 82 -25.79 -2.65 -0.01
C LYS A 82 -25.47 -2.03 -1.37
N GLY A 83 -26.48 -1.85 -2.21
CA GLY A 83 -26.36 -1.26 -3.55
C GLY A 83 -26.97 -2.13 -4.63
N ASP A 84 -26.72 -1.77 -5.89
CA ASP A 84 -27.33 -2.41 -7.05
C ASP A 84 -26.60 -3.70 -7.48
N ASP A 85 -25.40 -3.93 -6.95
CA ASP A 85 -24.58 -5.08 -7.30
C ASP A 85 -24.98 -6.35 -6.53
N GLU A 86 -25.04 -7.48 -7.23
CA GLU A 86 -25.12 -8.81 -6.62
C GLU A 86 -23.75 -9.26 -6.09
N LEU A 87 -23.25 -8.49 -5.12
CA LEU A 87 -21.96 -8.67 -4.46
C LEU A 87 -22.18 -9.14 -3.02
N PHE A 88 -21.53 -10.24 -2.63
CA PHE A 88 -21.66 -10.87 -1.33
C PHE A 88 -20.32 -10.91 -0.58
N VAL A 89 -20.39 -10.85 0.76
CA VAL A 89 -19.24 -11.03 1.66
C VAL A 89 -19.50 -12.12 2.68
N GLY A 90 -18.48 -12.92 2.99
CA GLY A 90 -18.60 -13.97 3.99
C GLY A 90 -17.27 -14.51 4.54
N GLY A 91 -17.39 -15.45 5.47
CA GLY A 91 -16.29 -16.26 5.96
C GLY A 91 -16.20 -17.63 5.28
N VAL A 92 -15.12 -18.36 5.53
CA VAL A 92 -14.81 -19.64 4.86
C VAL A 92 -15.88 -20.71 5.08
N PHE A 93 -16.47 -20.77 6.27
CA PHE A 93 -17.57 -21.70 6.56
C PHE A 93 -18.85 -21.40 5.78
N GLY A 94 -19.07 -20.13 5.39
CA GLY A 94 -20.17 -19.74 4.50
C GLY A 94 -19.84 -20.09 3.05
N ALA A 95 -18.61 -19.79 2.62
CA ALA A 95 -18.14 -20.06 1.27
C ALA A 95 -18.16 -21.54 0.91
N ASN A 96 -17.80 -22.44 1.84
CA ASN A 96 -17.80 -23.89 1.61
C ASN A 96 -19.19 -24.54 1.65
N ARG A 97 -20.26 -23.77 1.88
CA ARG A 97 -21.62 -24.33 1.95
C ARG A 97 -22.30 -24.25 0.60
N ALA A 98 -22.31 -25.38 -0.11
CA ALA A 98 -23.01 -25.58 -1.39
C ALA A 98 -24.46 -25.03 -1.40
N ARG A 99 -25.18 -25.17 -0.28
CA ARG A 99 -26.53 -24.62 -0.12
C ARG A 99 -26.57 -23.11 -0.32
N LEU A 100 -25.67 -22.36 0.32
CA LEU A 100 -25.64 -20.90 0.25
C LEU A 100 -25.19 -20.41 -1.13
N ILE A 101 -24.24 -21.12 -1.76
CA ILE A 101 -23.80 -20.84 -3.13
C ILE A 101 -24.96 -20.97 -4.11
N LYS A 102 -25.75 -22.05 -4.01
CA LYS A 102 -26.95 -22.27 -4.84
C LYS A 102 -28.07 -21.29 -4.53
N GLU A 103 -28.33 -21.02 -3.25
CA GLU A 103 -29.39 -20.11 -2.78
C GLU A 103 -29.20 -18.69 -3.32
N HIS A 104 -27.97 -18.17 -3.28
CA HIS A 104 -27.64 -16.84 -3.79
C HIS A 104 -27.24 -16.84 -5.27
N ARG A 105 -27.24 -18.00 -5.94
CA ARG A 105 -26.83 -18.17 -7.35
C ARG A 105 -25.43 -17.62 -7.64
N ILE A 106 -24.49 -17.83 -6.71
CA ILE A 106 -23.12 -17.35 -6.83
C ILE A 106 -22.43 -18.05 -8.02
N THR A 107 -21.86 -17.24 -8.93
CA THR A 107 -21.14 -17.73 -10.12
C THR A 107 -19.64 -17.48 -10.04
N HIS A 108 -19.23 -16.50 -9.24
CA HIS A 108 -17.83 -16.10 -9.05
C HIS A 108 -17.45 -16.10 -7.58
N ILE A 109 -16.30 -16.66 -7.25
CA ILE A 109 -15.77 -16.68 -5.88
C ILE A 109 -14.36 -16.07 -5.90
N LEU A 110 -14.18 -15.02 -5.11
CA LEU A 110 -12.87 -14.45 -4.77
C LEU A 110 -12.52 -14.85 -3.33
N SER A 111 -11.48 -15.66 -3.19
CA SER A 111 -10.90 -16.04 -1.90
C SER A 111 -9.70 -15.14 -1.63
N VAL A 112 -9.82 -14.25 -0.64
CA VAL A 112 -8.70 -13.43 -0.14
C VAL A 112 -8.08 -14.15 1.05
N ILE A 113 -7.61 -15.37 0.77
CA ILE A 113 -6.96 -16.37 1.63
C ILE A 113 -6.60 -17.55 0.71
N ASP A 114 -5.55 -18.31 1.02
CA ASP A 114 -5.31 -19.60 0.36
C ASP A 114 -6.53 -20.53 0.53
N HIS A 115 -7.14 -20.89 -0.59
CA HIS A 115 -8.35 -21.66 -0.64
C HIS A 115 -8.50 -22.37 -1.98
N THR A 116 -9.10 -23.56 -1.95
CA THR A 116 -9.50 -24.31 -3.13
C THR A 116 -10.96 -24.70 -2.99
N VAL A 117 -11.75 -24.45 -4.03
CA VAL A 117 -13.16 -24.85 -4.06
C VAL A 117 -13.30 -26.35 -4.36
N ASP A 118 -14.29 -26.99 -3.75
CA ASP A 118 -14.58 -28.42 -3.96
C ASP A 118 -15.26 -28.66 -5.32
N ARG A 119 -14.44 -28.91 -6.36
CA ARG A 119 -14.91 -29.10 -7.74
C ARG A 119 -15.74 -30.37 -7.96
N GLU A 120 -15.69 -31.33 -7.03
CA GLU A 120 -16.52 -32.54 -7.08
C GLU A 120 -17.98 -32.22 -6.79
N ASN A 121 -18.22 -31.21 -5.98
CA ASN A 121 -19.54 -30.74 -5.65
C ASN A 121 -20.12 -29.87 -6.78
N GLU A 122 -21.30 -30.26 -7.26
CA GLU A 122 -22.01 -29.58 -8.34
C GLU A 122 -22.21 -28.07 -8.11
N ALA A 123 -22.33 -27.62 -6.86
CA ALA A 123 -22.45 -26.19 -6.55
C ALA A 123 -21.21 -25.37 -6.96
N PHE A 124 -20.03 -25.99 -7.00
CA PHE A 124 -18.75 -25.33 -7.24
C PHE A 124 -18.08 -25.79 -8.55
N ARG A 125 -18.60 -26.82 -9.21
CA ARG A 125 -18.05 -27.36 -10.45
C ARG A 125 -17.74 -26.28 -11.48
N HIS A 126 -18.65 -25.34 -11.68
CA HIS A 126 -18.57 -24.31 -12.72
C HIS A 126 -18.29 -22.89 -12.21
N VAL A 127 -18.02 -22.69 -10.92
CA VAL A 127 -17.76 -21.33 -10.41
C VAL A 127 -16.41 -20.82 -10.90
N LYS A 128 -16.35 -19.57 -11.37
CA LYS A 128 -15.08 -18.91 -11.67
C LYS A 128 -14.44 -18.54 -10.33
N HIS A 129 -13.21 -19.00 -10.10
CA HIS A 129 -12.58 -18.89 -8.79
C HIS A 129 -11.21 -18.23 -8.91
N LEU A 130 -10.95 -17.26 -8.04
CA LEU A 130 -9.64 -16.63 -7.86
C LEU A 130 -9.28 -16.73 -6.38
N SER A 131 -8.12 -17.32 -6.10
CA SER A 131 -7.52 -17.36 -4.77
C SER A 131 -6.31 -16.43 -4.72
N ILE A 132 -6.22 -15.63 -3.65
CA ILE A 132 -5.07 -14.76 -3.34
C ILE A 132 -4.61 -15.16 -1.96
N ASP A 133 -3.42 -15.74 -1.90
CA ASP A 133 -2.79 -16.16 -0.66
C ASP A 133 -2.23 -14.94 0.08
N ILE A 134 -2.93 -14.54 1.14
CA ILE A 134 -2.56 -13.41 1.99
C ILE A 134 -3.11 -13.60 3.41
N ASP A 135 -2.28 -13.32 4.39
CA ASP A 135 -2.63 -13.38 5.81
C ASP A 135 -3.29 -12.10 6.33
N ASP A 136 -3.98 -12.19 7.46
CA ASP A 136 -4.62 -11.03 8.11
C ASP A 136 -3.66 -10.35 9.08
N MET A 137 -2.55 -9.83 8.56
CA MET A 137 -1.55 -9.09 9.34
C MET A 137 -1.28 -7.73 8.72
N GLU A 138 -0.86 -6.76 9.54
CA GLU A 138 -0.68 -5.37 9.09
C GLU A 138 0.52 -5.16 8.15
N ASP A 139 1.49 -6.08 8.21
CA ASP A 139 2.67 -6.13 7.35
C ASP A 139 2.40 -6.77 5.98
N GLN A 140 1.23 -7.38 5.77
CA GLN A 140 0.90 -8.00 4.49
C GLN A 140 0.57 -6.94 3.43
N ASP A 141 1.06 -7.14 2.22
CA ASP A 141 0.79 -6.26 1.09
C ASP A 141 -0.44 -6.73 0.31
N ILE A 142 -1.59 -6.13 0.59
CA ILE A 142 -2.82 -6.36 -0.17
C ILE A 142 -2.97 -5.35 -1.31
N LEU A 143 -2.29 -4.20 -1.23
CA LEU A 143 -2.38 -3.10 -2.17
C LEU A 143 -1.99 -3.55 -3.58
N ILE A 144 -0.92 -4.34 -3.69
CA ILE A 144 -0.44 -4.96 -4.93
C ILE A 144 -1.51 -5.80 -5.64
N HIS A 145 -2.43 -6.40 -4.89
CA HIS A 145 -3.46 -7.28 -5.41
C HIS A 145 -4.76 -6.56 -5.78
N LEU A 146 -4.97 -5.32 -5.31
CA LEU A 146 -6.22 -4.60 -5.50
C LEU A 146 -6.64 -4.42 -6.96
N PRO A 147 -5.75 -4.13 -7.93
CA PRO A 147 -6.16 -4.05 -9.34
C PRO A 147 -6.80 -5.36 -9.82
N LYS A 148 -6.15 -6.49 -9.54
CA LYS A 148 -6.64 -7.84 -9.89
C LYS A 148 -7.94 -8.20 -9.20
N ILE A 149 -8.04 -7.89 -7.91
CA ILE A 149 -9.26 -8.06 -7.12
C ILE A 149 -10.43 -7.27 -7.75
N VAL A 150 -10.22 -5.98 -8.01
CA VAL A 150 -11.25 -5.08 -8.52
C VAL A 150 -11.73 -5.52 -9.89
N ARG A 151 -10.82 -5.88 -10.81
CA ARG A 151 -11.20 -6.40 -12.13
C ARG A 151 -11.93 -7.73 -12.06
N PHE A 152 -11.52 -8.65 -11.18
CA PHE A 152 -12.23 -9.92 -11.02
C PHE A 152 -13.68 -9.69 -10.56
N ILE A 153 -13.88 -8.79 -9.58
CA ILE A 153 -15.21 -8.44 -9.09
C ILE A 153 -16.03 -7.76 -10.20
N ASP A 154 -15.47 -6.76 -10.88
CA ASP A 154 -16.19 -6.00 -11.92
C ASP A 154 -16.55 -6.86 -13.13
N SER A 155 -15.60 -7.63 -13.66
CA SER A 155 -15.85 -8.54 -14.79
C SER A 155 -16.87 -9.62 -14.44
N GLY A 156 -16.82 -10.18 -13.24
CA GLY A 156 -17.79 -11.16 -12.76
C GLY A 156 -19.20 -10.59 -12.62
N LEU A 157 -19.34 -9.36 -12.11
CA LEU A 157 -20.65 -8.69 -11.98
C LEU A 157 -21.21 -8.27 -13.35
N ARG A 158 -20.36 -7.78 -14.26
CA ARG A 158 -20.79 -7.38 -15.61
C ARG A 158 -21.02 -8.59 -16.54
N GLY A 159 -20.41 -9.73 -16.22
CA GLY A 159 -20.47 -10.91 -17.07
C GLY A 159 -19.68 -10.78 -18.37
N ILE A 160 -18.64 -9.93 -18.38
CA ILE A 160 -17.78 -9.70 -19.53
C ILE A 160 -16.53 -10.55 -19.33
N ASP A 161 -16.25 -11.46 -20.27
CA ASP A 161 -14.99 -12.19 -20.26
C ASP A 161 -13.92 -11.39 -21.01
N PRO A 162 -12.82 -10.95 -20.36
CA PRO A 162 -11.77 -10.19 -21.03
C PRO A 162 -11.11 -10.96 -22.18
N SER A 163 -11.15 -12.30 -22.13
CA SER A 163 -10.63 -13.18 -23.17
C SER A 163 -11.55 -13.32 -24.39
N ASP A 164 -12.84 -13.00 -24.28
CA ASP A 164 -13.81 -13.14 -25.37
C ASP A 164 -14.77 -11.94 -25.41
N SER A 165 -14.31 -10.89 -26.06
CA SER A 165 -15.07 -9.65 -26.30
C SER A 165 -16.28 -9.83 -27.23
N SER A 166 -16.44 -11.00 -27.85
CA SER A 166 -17.55 -11.32 -28.75
C SER A 166 -18.70 -12.06 -28.05
N ALA A 167 -18.47 -12.59 -26.85
CA ALA A 167 -19.48 -13.27 -26.06
C ALA A 167 -20.52 -12.27 -25.51
N VAL A 168 -21.79 -12.68 -25.54
CA VAL A 168 -22.88 -11.91 -24.93
C VAL A 168 -22.64 -11.82 -23.42
N ALA A 169 -22.63 -10.60 -22.88
CA ALA A 169 -22.42 -10.37 -21.46
C ALA A 169 -23.48 -11.12 -20.63
N SER A 170 -23.02 -11.92 -19.66
CA SER A 170 -23.88 -12.71 -18.77
C SER A 170 -23.62 -12.34 -17.31
N PRO A 171 -24.29 -11.29 -16.79
CA PRO A 171 -24.04 -10.76 -15.45
C PRO A 171 -24.06 -11.86 -14.38
N GLY A 172 -22.98 -11.92 -13.60
CA GLY A 172 -22.81 -12.91 -12.55
C GLY A 172 -23.14 -12.40 -11.15
N VAL A 173 -23.00 -13.29 -10.18
CA VAL A 173 -23.10 -12.99 -8.76
C VAL A 173 -21.76 -13.32 -8.12
N VAL A 174 -21.16 -12.34 -7.45
CA VAL A 174 -19.79 -12.44 -6.92
C VAL A 174 -19.81 -12.59 -5.41
N LEU A 175 -19.14 -13.62 -4.89
CA LEU A 175 -18.82 -13.78 -3.48
C LEU A 175 -17.36 -13.44 -3.23
N VAL A 176 -17.09 -12.54 -2.28
CA VAL A 176 -15.75 -12.31 -1.74
C VAL A 176 -15.68 -12.84 -0.32
N HIS A 177 -14.75 -13.76 -0.05
CA HIS A 177 -14.59 -14.33 1.29
C HIS A 177 -13.14 -14.40 1.74
N CYS A 178 -12.96 -14.51 3.05
CA CYS A 178 -11.69 -14.86 3.68
C CYS A 178 -11.98 -15.88 4.79
N ALA A 179 -11.19 -15.92 5.88
CA ALA A 179 -11.51 -16.75 7.04
C ALA A 179 -12.82 -16.32 7.72
N MET A 180 -12.88 -15.09 8.25
CA MET A 180 -14.00 -14.60 9.08
C MET A 180 -15.01 -13.71 8.34
N GLY A 181 -14.67 -13.22 7.15
CA GLY A 181 -15.45 -12.19 6.48
C GLY A 181 -15.46 -10.87 7.26
N LYS A 182 -14.28 -10.45 7.75
CA LYS A 182 -14.07 -9.26 8.60
C LYS A 182 -13.05 -8.29 8.02
N SER A 183 -11.84 -8.78 7.70
CA SER A 183 -10.70 -7.95 7.32
C SER A 183 -10.37 -8.09 5.83
N ARG A 184 -9.53 -9.05 5.43
CA ARG A 184 -9.13 -9.34 4.03
C ARG A 184 -10.23 -9.17 2.95
N SER A 185 -11.34 -9.90 3.08
CA SER A 185 -12.43 -9.82 2.11
C SER A 185 -13.18 -8.49 2.12
N VAL A 186 -13.26 -7.84 3.28
CA VAL A 186 -13.85 -6.50 3.41
C VAL A 186 -12.94 -5.46 2.76
N THR A 187 -11.62 -5.58 2.92
CA THR A 187 -10.64 -4.73 2.23
C THR A 187 -10.82 -4.80 0.72
N ALA A 188 -10.94 -6.01 0.16
CA ALA A 188 -11.18 -6.23 -1.26
C ALA A 188 -12.48 -5.56 -1.76
N ILE A 189 -13.57 -5.66 -0.97
CA ILE A 189 -14.85 -5.02 -1.30
C ILE A 189 -14.75 -3.49 -1.21
N ILE A 190 -14.10 -2.96 -0.18
CA ILE A 190 -13.92 -1.50 -0.04
C ILE A 190 -13.13 -0.97 -1.23
N ALA A 191 -12.04 -1.62 -1.64
CA ALA A 191 -11.26 -1.23 -2.81
C ALA A 191 -12.12 -1.16 -4.09
N TYR A 192 -12.99 -2.15 -4.30
CA TYR A 192 -13.97 -2.18 -5.40
C TYR A 192 -14.98 -1.03 -5.32
N LEU A 193 -15.55 -0.78 -4.14
CA LEU A 193 -16.53 0.28 -3.94
C LEU A 193 -15.91 1.67 -4.16
N LEU A 194 -14.71 1.90 -3.64
CA LEU A 194 -13.98 3.16 -3.82
C LEU A 194 -13.68 3.42 -5.31
N TRP A 195 -13.25 2.38 -6.04
CA TRP A 195 -13.00 2.47 -7.47
C TRP A 195 -14.27 2.75 -8.28
N LYS A 196 -15.37 2.01 -8.03
CA LYS A 196 -16.60 2.08 -8.83
C LYS A 196 -17.48 3.28 -8.51
N TYR A 197 -17.56 3.66 -7.23
CA TYR A 197 -18.48 4.69 -6.73
C TYR A 197 -17.75 5.82 -5.98
N PRO A 198 -16.68 6.43 -6.54
CA PRO A 198 -15.85 7.35 -5.78
C PRO A 198 -16.62 8.61 -5.33
N TYR A 199 -17.59 9.07 -6.11
CA TYR A 199 -18.45 10.20 -5.73
C TYR A 199 -19.31 9.92 -4.49
N ARG A 200 -19.74 8.66 -4.27
CA ARG A 200 -20.47 8.26 -3.07
C ARG A 200 -19.63 8.44 -1.81
N PHE A 201 -18.32 8.29 -1.93
CA PHE A 201 -17.36 8.35 -0.83
C PHE A 201 -16.61 9.68 -0.75
N GLY A 202 -16.99 10.67 -1.56
CA GLY A 202 -16.57 12.05 -1.39
C GLY A 202 -15.64 12.62 -2.47
N LYS A 203 -15.45 11.97 -3.62
CA LYS A 203 -14.56 12.49 -4.70
C LYS A 203 -14.83 13.94 -5.11
N SER A 204 -16.07 14.43 -4.99
CA SER A 204 -16.42 15.82 -5.32
C SER A 204 -16.05 16.84 -4.24
N ASP A 205 -15.78 16.40 -3.01
CA ASP A 205 -15.40 17.29 -1.91
C ASP A 205 -13.90 17.56 -1.98
N PRO A 206 -13.45 18.81 -2.23
CA PRO A 206 -12.04 19.13 -2.35
C PRO A 206 -11.23 18.91 -1.06
N ASN A 207 -11.90 18.76 0.08
CA ASN A 207 -11.27 18.56 1.39
C ASN A 207 -11.40 17.10 1.88
N ILE A 208 -11.91 16.18 1.06
CA ILE A 208 -12.01 14.78 1.46
C ILE A 208 -10.62 14.20 1.67
N SER A 209 -10.37 13.63 2.85
CA SER A 209 -9.17 12.83 3.08
C SER A 209 -9.40 11.38 2.65
N ALA A 210 -8.34 10.69 2.22
CA ALA A 210 -8.41 9.26 1.92
C ALA A 210 -9.00 8.46 3.09
N LYS A 211 -8.56 8.78 4.31
CA LYS A 211 -9.06 8.17 5.56
C LYS A 211 -10.58 8.30 5.69
N GLU A 212 -11.13 9.48 5.40
CA GLU A 212 -12.58 9.69 5.47
C GLU A 212 -13.32 8.93 4.36
N ALA A 213 -12.81 8.92 3.13
CA ALA A 213 -13.40 8.16 2.03
C ALA A 213 -13.44 6.65 2.34
N VAL A 214 -12.33 6.09 2.85
CA VAL A 214 -12.24 4.69 3.28
C VAL A 214 -13.17 4.41 4.45
N SER A 215 -13.25 5.30 5.44
CA SER A 215 -14.16 5.17 6.58
C SER A 215 -15.61 5.10 6.13
N ARG A 216 -16.03 5.98 5.22
CA ARG A 216 -17.40 5.96 4.65
C ARG A 216 -17.70 4.66 3.91
N ALA A 217 -16.74 4.12 3.16
CA ALA A 217 -16.89 2.84 2.49
C ALA A 217 -16.96 1.66 3.47
N LEU A 218 -16.19 1.69 4.55
CA LEU A 218 -16.26 0.70 5.63
C LEU A 218 -17.63 0.72 6.32
N GLU A 219 -18.15 1.90 6.65
CA GLU A 219 -19.49 2.03 7.25
C GLU A 219 -20.59 1.52 6.30
N TRP A 220 -20.44 1.77 5.00
CA TRP A 220 -21.36 1.22 3.99
C TRP A 220 -21.39 -0.32 4.01
N VAL A 221 -20.23 -0.98 4.16
CA VAL A 221 -20.16 -2.44 4.30
C VAL A 221 -20.74 -2.90 5.64
N ARG A 222 -20.55 -2.13 6.73
CA ARG A 222 -21.06 -2.46 8.07
C ARG A 222 -22.59 -2.49 8.13
N GLU A 223 -23.29 -1.77 7.25
CA GLU A 223 -24.76 -1.80 7.18
C GLU A 223 -25.31 -3.22 6.99
N THR A 224 -24.65 -4.07 6.19
CA THR A 224 -25.08 -5.46 5.98
C THR A 224 -24.13 -6.48 6.60
N ARG A 225 -22.90 -6.08 6.95
CA ARG A 225 -21.89 -6.92 7.63
C ARG A 225 -21.29 -6.20 8.84
N PRO A 226 -21.96 -6.15 10.00
CA PRO A 226 -21.53 -5.35 11.16
C PRO A 226 -20.15 -5.72 11.74
N ILE A 227 -19.69 -6.96 11.55
CA ILE A 227 -18.36 -7.41 11.99
C ILE A 227 -17.22 -6.85 11.13
N ALA A 228 -17.51 -6.20 10.00
CA ALA A 228 -16.53 -5.64 9.09
C ALA A 228 -15.55 -4.69 9.79
N GLY A 229 -14.26 -4.89 9.52
CA GLY A 229 -13.18 -4.15 10.13
C GLY A 229 -11.84 -4.71 9.66
N PRO A 230 -11.30 -4.19 8.54
CA PRO A 230 -9.92 -4.39 8.14
C PRO A 230 -8.94 -4.08 9.28
N ASN A 231 -7.79 -4.75 9.27
CA ASN A 231 -6.68 -4.38 10.14
C ASN A 231 -6.10 -3.01 9.74
N ASP A 232 -5.32 -2.39 10.63
CA ASP A 232 -4.83 -1.02 10.43
C ASP A 232 -3.88 -0.90 9.23
N GLY A 233 -3.11 -1.96 8.92
CA GLY A 233 -2.26 -2.03 7.73
C GLY A 233 -3.05 -1.98 6.43
N PHE A 234 -4.15 -2.73 6.36
CA PHE A 234 -5.07 -2.71 5.23
C PHE A 234 -5.84 -1.40 5.11
N MET A 235 -6.21 -0.76 6.23
CA MET A 235 -6.83 0.57 6.20
C MET A 235 -5.88 1.59 5.57
N ARG A 236 -4.60 1.63 5.97
CA ARG A 236 -3.57 2.50 5.36
C ARG A 236 -3.38 2.21 3.87
N GLN A 237 -3.42 0.94 3.48
CA GLN A 237 -3.30 0.54 2.07
C GLN A 237 -4.51 0.96 1.23
N LEU A 238 -5.73 0.95 1.79
CA LEU A 238 -6.92 1.50 1.13
C LEU A 238 -6.86 3.02 0.99
N GLU A 239 -6.24 3.71 1.94
CA GLU A 239 -5.99 5.15 1.82
C GLU A 239 -5.05 5.44 0.65
N MET A 240 -3.94 4.70 0.55
CA MET A 240 -3.04 4.80 -0.61
C MET A 240 -3.75 4.45 -1.93
N TRP A 241 -4.59 3.42 -1.93
CA TRP A 241 -5.42 3.06 -3.09
C TRP A 241 -6.31 4.22 -3.57
N TRP A 242 -6.91 4.96 -2.63
CA TRP A 242 -7.70 6.15 -2.94
C TRP A 242 -6.84 7.30 -3.47
N ASP A 243 -5.72 7.59 -2.82
CA ASP A 243 -4.81 8.68 -3.20
C ASP A 243 -4.18 8.47 -4.59
N MET A 244 -3.91 7.22 -4.96
CA MET A 244 -3.48 6.85 -6.32
C MET A 244 -4.61 6.91 -7.37
N GLY A 245 -5.83 7.26 -6.97
CA GLY A 245 -6.98 7.33 -7.87
C GLY A 245 -7.59 5.98 -8.23
N CYS A 246 -7.32 4.94 -7.44
CA CYS A 246 -7.79 3.57 -7.63
C CYS A 246 -7.40 2.94 -8.99
N PRO A 247 -6.10 2.81 -9.31
CA PRO A 247 -5.65 2.37 -10.62
C PRO A 247 -5.93 0.87 -10.84
N ALA A 248 -6.93 0.54 -11.67
CA ALA A 248 -7.38 -0.84 -11.91
C ALA A 248 -7.29 -1.28 -13.38
N ASP A 249 -6.65 -0.51 -14.26
CA ASP A 249 -6.63 -0.75 -15.71
C ASP A 249 -5.95 -2.08 -16.11
N SER A 250 -4.95 -2.53 -15.34
CA SER A 250 -4.21 -3.79 -15.55
C SER A 250 -3.76 -4.41 -14.22
N ASP A 251 -3.40 -5.70 -14.23
CA ASP A 251 -2.99 -6.44 -13.01
C ASP A 251 -1.85 -5.76 -12.24
N ASP A 252 -0.91 -5.18 -12.98
CA ASP A 252 0.30 -4.49 -12.52
C ASP A 252 0.11 -2.98 -12.29
N ALA A 253 -1.12 -2.45 -12.36
CA ALA A 253 -1.35 -0.99 -12.39
C ALA A 253 -0.75 -0.27 -11.17
N VAL A 254 -0.87 -0.85 -9.98
CA VAL A 254 -0.29 -0.31 -8.73
C VAL A 254 1.23 -0.35 -8.72
N GLU A 255 1.86 -1.34 -9.36
CA GLU A 255 3.33 -1.45 -9.39
C GLU A 255 3.97 -0.25 -10.09
N ARG A 256 3.25 0.36 -11.03
CA ARG A 256 3.73 1.51 -11.80
C ARG A 256 3.55 2.82 -11.04
N GLU A 257 2.78 2.83 -9.95
CA GLU A 257 2.50 4.03 -9.17
C GLU A 257 3.71 4.42 -8.31
N PRO A 258 4.19 5.68 -8.42
CA PRO A 258 5.35 6.12 -7.65
C PRO A 258 5.13 6.12 -6.14
N ALA A 259 3.91 6.41 -5.69
CA ALA A 259 3.54 6.38 -4.27
C ALA A 259 3.72 4.96 -3.69
N TYR A 260 3.30 3.94 -4.44
CA TYR A 260 3.48 2.55 -4.06
C TYR A 260 4.95 2.12 -4.07
N GLN A 261 5.71 2.50 -5.11
CA GLN A 261 7.15 2.21 -5.18
C GLN A 261 7.94 2.85 -4.02
N ARG A 262 7.56 4.06 -3.60
CA ARG A 262 8.13 4.74 -2.43
C ARG A 262 7.80 3.99 -1.15
N TRP A 263 6.54 3.57 -0.98
CA TRP A 263 6.12 2.78 0.18
C TRP A 263 6.86 1.45 0.31
N LEU A 264 7.00 0.69 -0.79
CA LEU A 264 7.80 -0.54 -0.81
C LEU A 264 9.26 -0.30 -0.42
N TYR A 265 9.87 0.74 -1.00
CA TYR A 265 11.26 1.10 -0.69
C TYR A 265 11.43 1.46 0.80
N GLN A 266 10.51 2.25 1.36
CA GLN A 266 10.59 2.61 2.76
C GLN A 266 10.51 1.40 3.69
N ARG A 267 9.64 0.43 3.38
CA ARG A 267 9.57 -0.84 4.12
C ARG A 267 10.88 -1.63 4.03
N GLU A 268 11.45 -1.76 2.83
CA GLU A 268 12.73 -2.43 2.61
C GLU A 268 13.84 -1.79 3.45
N VAL A 269 13.88 -0.45 3.49
CA VAL A 269 14.85 0.30 4.31
C VAL A 269 14.63 0.06 5.80
N GLU A 270 13.38 0.08 6.27
CA GLU A 270 13.05 -0.17 7.68
C GLU A 270 13.42 -1.59 8.13
N ASP A 271 13.17 -2.59 7.29
CA ASP A 271 13.51 -3.98 7.57
C ASP A 271 15.04 -4.21 7.51
N ALA A 272 15.72 -3.63 6.52
CA ALA A 272 17.18 -3.66 6.45
C ALA A 272 17.81 -3.00 7.69
N ALA A 273 17.30 -1.84 8.10
CA ALA A 273 17.74 -1.15 9.30
C ALA A 273 17.53 -1.99 10.57
N ARG A 274 16.42 -2.73 10.67
CA ARG A 274 16.14 -3.63 11.81
C ARG A 274 17.16 -4.77 11.92
N ILE A 275 17.67 -5.24 10.78
CA ILE A 275 18.67 -6.31 10.69
C ILE A 275 20.12 -5.73 10.74
N GLY A 276 20.27 -4.41 10.83
CA GLY A 276 21.56 -3.74 10.83
C GLY A 276 22.28 -3.88 9.49
N ARG A 277 21.55 -3.77 8.38
CA ARG A 277 22.06 -3.81 7.00
C ARG A 277 21.64 -2.55 6.24
N ALA A 278 22.40 -2.21 5.20
CA ALA A 278 21.96 -1.24 4.20
C ALA A 278 20.92 -1.92 3.29
N PRO A 279 19.96 -1.18 2.72
CA PRO A 279 19.02 -1.72 1.75
C PRO A 279 19.76 -2.20 0.49
N ASP A 280 19.29 -3.32 -0.09
CA ASP A 280 19.90 -3.91 -1.29
C ASP A 280 19.56 -3.08 -2.53
N ARG A 281 18.32 -2.57 -2.62
CA ARG A 281 17.90 -1.69 -3.71
C ARG A 281 17.91 -0.24 -3.26
N LEU A 282 18.75 0.59 -3.88
CA LEU A 282 18.76 2.03 -3.66
C LEU A 282 17.74 2.73 -4.57
N ARG A 283 16.88 3.57 -3.98
CA ARG A 283 15.98 4.46 -4.72
C ARG A 283 16.44 5.90 -4.55
N PHE A 284 16.55 6.61 -5.68
CA PHE A 284 16.90 8.04 -5.71
C PHE A 284 15.68 8.84 -6.14
N GLU A 285 15.25 9.78 -5.29
CA GLU A 285 13.97 10.49 -5.49
C GLU A 285 14.04 11.49 -6.66
N ASP A 286 15.21 12.01 -7.01
CA ASP A 286 15.41 12.88 -8.17
C ASP A 286 15.32 12.12 -9.51
N GLU A 287 15.81 10.89 -9.59
CA GLU A 287 15.58 10.00 -10.74
C GLU A 287 14.11 9.62 -10.89
N ALA A 288 13.45 9.28 -9.77
CA ALA A 288 12.03 8.94 -9.76
C ALA A 288 11.16 10.11 -10.23
N ALA A 289 11.41 11.32 -9.73
CA ALA A 289 10.68 12.52 -10.13
C ALA A 289 10.92 12.88 -11.61
N THR A 290 12.10 12.63 -12.15
CA THR A 290 12.40 12.85 -13.58
C THR A 290 11.60 11.90 -14.46
N ALA A 291 11.49 10.62 -14.07
CA ALA A 291 10.68 9.62 -14.77
C ALA A 291 9.16 9.93 -14.76
N GLU A 292 8.67 10.64 -13.74
CA GLU A 292 7.30 11.16 -13.68
C GLU A 292 7.10 12.40 -14.57
N GLY A 293 8.07 13.33 -14.55
CA GLY A 293 8.01 14.58 -15.32
C GLY A 293 7.95 14.38 -16.84
N ASP A 294 8.61 13.35 -17.36
CA ASP A 294 8.55 12.98 -18.78
C ASP A 294 7.19 12.38 -19.19
N LYS A 295 6.42 11.80 -18.27
CA LYS A 295 5.09 11.23 -18.55
C LYS A 295 3.98 12.28 -18.54
N ASN A 296 4.13 13.37 -17.79
CA ASN A 296 3.09 14.39 -17.61
C ASN A 296 3.29 15.68 -18.42
N GLY A 297 4.27 15.75 -19.31
CA GLY A 297 4.47 16.86 -20.24
C GLY A 297 4.77 18.20 -19.56
N LYS A 298 6.06 18.55 -19.43
CA LYS A 298 6.59 19.89 -19.09
C LYS A 298 5.63 20.83 -18.34
N ILE A 299 5.59 20.70 -17.02
CA ILE A 299 5.04 21.74 -16.16
C ILE A 299 6.12 22.80 -15.94
N ASN A 300 5.76 24.05 -16.22
CA ASN A 300 6.61 25.24 -16.19
C ASN A 300 7.39 25.41 -14.88
N ASP A 301 8.68 25.68 -15.06
CA ASP A 301 9.72 26.02 -14.09
C ASP A 301 9.44 27.38 -13.39
N THR A 302 8.29 27.48 -12.70
CA THR A 302 7.80 28.75 -12.09
C THR A 302 7.34 28.63 -10.65
N ASN A 303 7.42 27.46 -10.02
CA ASN A 303 7.20 27.36 -8.58
C ASN A 303 8.51 27.65 -7.85
N GLY A 304 8.58 28.87 -7.31
CA GLY A 304 9.69 29.29 -6.46
C GLY A 304 9.91 28.31 -5.31
N GLY A 305 11.15 27.86 -5.15
CA GLY A 305 11.53 26.81 -4.21
C GLY A 305 12.76 27.20 -3.39
N ALA A 306 12.90 26.63 -2.20
CA ALA A 306 14.18 26.59 -1.53
C ALA A 306 15.14 25.57 -2.17
N GLU A 307 16.38 25.96 -2.37
CA GLU A 307 17.47 25.10 -2.79
C GLU A 307 18.56 25.09 -1.72
N LEU A 308 19.15 23.92 -1.50
CA LEU A 308 20.33 23.76 -0.65
C LEU A 308 21.58 23.76 -1.53
N ARG A 309 22.51 24.68 -1.26
CA ARG A 309 23.75 24.86 -2.03
C ARG A 309 24.98 24.71 -1.15
N CYS A 310 26.04 24.09 -1.67
CA CYS A 310 27.31 23.99 -0.95
C CYS A 310 27.91 25.38 -0.70
N LYS A 311 28.30 25.71 0.53
CA LYS A 311 28.92 27.02 0.84
C LYS A 311 30.25 27.27 0.12
N LYS A 312 31.03 26.21 -0.12
CA LYS A 312 32.38 26.32 -0.72
C LYS A 312 32.34 26.57 -2.23
N CYS A 313 31.44 25.92 -2.97
CA CYS A 313 31.42 25.98 -4.44
C CYS A 313 30.06 26.39 -5.04
N ARG A 314 29.06 26.67 -4.20
CA ARG A 314 27.68 27.06 -4.58
C ARG A 314 26.91 26.06 -5.45
N ARG A 315 27.44 24.84 -5.64
CA ARG A 315 26.75 23.72 -6.30
C ARG A 315 25.45 23.37 -5.56
N VAL A 316 24.35 23.21 -6.30
CA VAL A 316 23.06 22.75 -5.76
C VAL A 316 23.19 21.29 -5.33
N LEU A 317 22.72 20.99 -4.13
CA LEU A 317 22.76 19.67 -3.48
C LEU A 317 21.38 19.05 -3.36
N ALA A 318 20.34 19.86 -3.09
CA ALA A 318 18.95 19.41 -3.02
C ALA A 318 18.00 20.58 -3.32
N THR A 319 16.81 20.26 -3.83
CA THR A 319 15.72 21.20 -4.06
C THR A 319 14.56 20.90 -3.11
N THR A 320 13.61 21.84 -2.96
CA THR A 320 12.48 21.73 -2.01
C THR A 320 11.73 20.41 -2.01
N PRO A 321 11.38 19.78 -3.15
CA PRO A 321 10.65 18.51 -3.12
C PRO A 321 11.42 17.37 -2.42
N PHE A 322 12.73 17.48 -2.30
CA PHE A 322 13.59 16.45 -1.69
C PHE A 322 14.09 16.83 -0.29
N ILE A 323 13.58 17.92 0.29
CA ILE A 323 13.93 18.34 1.66
C ILE A 323 12.87 17.79 2.61
N VAL A 324 13.27 16.88 3.48
CA VAL A 324 12.38 16.28 4.47
C VAL A 324 12.09 17.32 5.57
N PRO A 325 10.81 17.68 5.79
CA PRO A 325 10.45 18.62 6.83
C PRO A 325 10.74 18.00 8.20
N HIS A 326 11.59 18.67 8.96
CA HIS A 326 11.94 18.26 10.31
C HIS A 326 11.53 19.38 11.26
N LYS A 327 10.45 19.17 12.01
CA LYS A 327 9.93 20.13 12.99
C LYS A 327 10.28 19.66 14.39
N ASP A 328 10.75 20.59 15.22
CA ASP A 328 11.07 20.34 16.62
C ASP A 328 9.80 19.94 17.39
N ARG A 329 9.80 18.76 18.03
CA ARG A 329 8.75 18.39 19.00
C ARG A 329 8.83 19.28 20.25
N GLY A 330 8.14 20.42 20.21
CA GLY A 330 7.47 21.00 21.37
C GLY A 330 8.32 21.57 22.52
N ASN A 331 9.60 21.89 22.32
CA ASN A 331 10.33 22.70 23.30
C ASN A 331 10.80 24.01 22.67
N ALA A 332 10.13 25.10 23.03
CA ALA A 332 10.33 26.46 22.48
C ALA A 332 11.75 27.04 22.74
N ASP A 333 12.63 26.30 23.42
CA ASP A 333 13.93 26.77 23.92
C ASP A 333 15.15 26.18 23.16
N ARG A 334 14.94 25.38 22.11
CA ARG A 334 16.00 24.89 21.21
C ARG A 334 15.58 24.93 19.74
N SER A 335 15.36 26.14 19.25
CA SER A 335 14.70 26.44 17.98
C SER A 335 15.58 26.39 16.71
N ASP A 336 16.58 25.50 16.63
CA ASP A 336 17.34 25.33 15.37
C ASP A 336 18.09 23.97 15.28
N CYS A 337 17.46 22.88 14.80
CA CYS A 337 18.20 21.63 14.50
C CYS A 337 19.33 21.95 13.49
N PRO A 338 20.60 21.59 13.73
CA PRO A 338 21.75 22.01 12.91
C PRO A 338 21.83 21.30 11.54
N HIS A 339 20.84 20.47 11.22
CA HIS A 339 20.79 19.61 10.07
C HIS A 339 19.62 20.00 9.15
N TYR A 340 19.87 19.95 7.85
CA TYR A 340 18.82 19.77 6.85
C TYR A 340 18.75 18.29 6.52
N PHE A 341 17.58 17.68 6.68
CA PHE A 341 17.32 16.32 6.24
C PHE A 341 16.82 16.34 4.81
N ILE A 342 17.32 15.40 4.00
CA ILE A 342 16.95 15.25 2.60
C ILE A 342 16.71 13.78 2.29
N GLU A 343 16.03 13.53 1.19
CA GLU A 343 15.90 12.19 0.62
C GLU A 343 17.22 11.71 0.00
N ALA A 344 17.33 10.42 -0.31
CA ALA A 344 18.43 9.90 -1.10
C ALA A 344 18.39 10.47 -2.53
N LEU A 345 19.50 11.09 -2.96
CA LEU A 345 19.63 11.74 -4.27
C LEU A 345 20.74 11.10 -5.10
N SER A 346 20.61 11.12 -6.43
CA SER A 346 21.50 10.42 -7.36
C SER A 346 22.98 10.76 -7.20
N TRP A 347 23.31 11.99 -6.79
CA TRP A 347 24.70 12.39 -6.55
C TRP A 347 25.34 11.68 -5.33
N MET A 348 24.53 11.09 -4.44
CA MET A 348 25.01 10.28 -3.32
C MET A 348 25.31 8.83 -3.72
N ARG A 349 24.92 8.41 -4.93
CA ARG A 349 25.10 7.04 -5.41
C ARG A 349 26.49 6.44 -5.14
N PRO A 350 27.61 7.13 -5.44
CA PRO A 350 28.93 6.52 -5.28
C PRO A 350 29.26 6.09 -3.85
N ILE A 351 28.69 6.78 -2.84
CA ILE A 351 28.94 6.44 -1.42
C ILE A 351 27.91 5.45 -0.88
N LEU A 352 26.68 5.46 -1.40
CA LEU A 352 25.62 4.55 -0.94
C LEU A 352 25.78 3.14 -1.51
N GLU A 353 26.30 3.00 -2.74
CA GLU A 353 26.61 1.71 -3.36
C GLU A 353 27.79 0.98 -2.67
N GLU A 354 28.55 1.65 -1.81
CA GLU A 354 29.55 0.98 -0.96
C GLU A 354 28.92 0.06 0.10
N GLY A 355 27.60 0.13 0.33
CA GLY A 355 26.87 -0.77 1.21
C GLY A 355 27.14 -0.57 2.72
N LYS A 356 27.78 0.53 3.11
CA LYS A 356 28.04 0.87 4.52
C LYS A 356 26.77 1.39 5.21
N LEU A 357 26.60 1.06 6.49
CA LEU A 357 25.46 1.48 7.32
C LEU A 357 25.40 2.99 7.56
N ASP A 358 26.57 3.61 7.71
CA ASP A 358 26.72 5.03 7.93
C ASP A 358 28.00 5.55 7.26
N GLY A 359 28.04 6.85 7.03
CA GLY A 359 29.19 7.47 6.40
C GLY A 359 29.06 8.98 6.22
N ARG A 360 30.08 9.57 5.61
CA ARG A 360 30.16 11.02 5.39
C ARG A 360 29.74 11.36 3.96
N LEU A 361 28.94 12.43 3.82
CA LEU A 361 28.57 12.97 2.52
C LEU A 361 29.55 14.08 2.13
N ALA A 362 30.19 13.93 0.97
CA ALA A 362 31.05 14.93 0.36
C ALA A 362 30.34 15.64 -0.80
N CYS A 363 30.74 16.88 -1.08
CA CYS A 363 30.20 17.65 -2.20
C CYS A 363 30.53 16.93 -3.52
N PRO A 364 29.54 16.71 -4.42
CA PRO A 364 29.75 15.98 -5.67
C PRO A 364 30.62 16.72 -6.69
N ASN A 365 30.92 18.00 -6.47
CA ASN A 365 31.90 18.72 -7.28
C ASN A 365 33.31 18.22 -6.95
N THR A 366 33.94 17.54 -7.90
CA THR A 366 35.28 16.93 -7.78
C THR A 366 36.37 17.95 -7.39
N LYS A 367 36.23 19.22 -7.78
CA LYS A 367 37.16 20.30 -7.37
C LYS A 367 36.93 20.78 -5.94
N CYS A 368 35.75 20.54 -5.38
CA CYS A 368 35.35 21.01 -4.06
C CYS A 368 35.75 20.03 -2.95
N GLY A 369 35.29 18.78 -3.07
CA GLY A 369 35.55 17.69 -2.13
C GLY A 369 35.14 17.93 -0.67
N ALA A 370 34.44 19.02 -0.35
CA ALA A 370 34.13 19.39 1.03
C ALA A 370 33.14 18.40 1.66
N THR A 371 33.40 17.97 2.90
CA THR A 371 32.41 17.25 3.70
C THR A 371 31.25 18.17 4.05
N ILE A 372 30.07 17.84 3.56
CA ILE A 372 28.84 18.64 3.68
C ILE A 372 27.82 18.02 4.65
N GLY A 373 27.96 16.73 4.96
CA GLY A 373 26.95 16.01 5.72
C GLY A 373 27.37 14.60 6.12
N ARG A 374 26.37 13.81 6.55
CA ARG A 374 26.49 12.38 6.87
C ARG A 374 25.19 11.66 6.53
N TYR A 375 25.29 10.36 6.30
CA TYR A 375 24.14 9.47 6.17
C TYR A 375 24.20 8.35 7.22
N ALA A 376 23.05 7.83 7.61
CA ALA A 376 22.91 6.63 8.43
C ALA A 376 21.59 5.91 8.10
N TRP A 377 21.67 4.67 7.62
CA TRP A 377 20.51 3.85 7.26
C TRP A 377 19.66 3.49 8.49
N GLN A 378 20.33 3.15 9.60
CA GLN A 378 19.70 2.92 10.90
C GLN A 378 19.10 4.19 11.53
N GLY A 379 19.36 5.34 10.94
CA GLY A 379 18.99 6.63 11.50
C GLY A 379 19.88 7.08 12.66
N PHE A 380 19.59 8.28 13.17
CA PHE A 380 20.20 8.81 14.38
C PHE A 380 19.27 9.83 15.05
N ARG A 381 19.53 10.12 16.32
CA ARG A 381 18.80 11.16 17.08
C ARG A 381 19.33 12.56 16.74
N CYS A 382 18.52 13.48 16.19
CA CYS A 382 18.92 14.90 16.07
C CYS A 382 19.02 15.51 17.48
N THR A 383 19.83 16.56 17.61
CA THR A 383 19.94 17.41 18.79
C THR A 383 18.61 17.99 19.28
N CYS A 384 17.60 18.13 18.40
CA CYS A 384 16.24 18.52 18.80
C CYS A 384 15.50 17.43 19.60
N GLY A 385 16.03 16.19 19.62
CA GLY A 385 15.50 15.06 20.37
C GLY A 385 14.80 14.01 19.51
N ASP A 386 14.47 14.33 18.26
CA ASP A 386 13.76 13.44 17.35
C ASP A 386 14.68 12.38 16.73
N TRP A 387 14.16 11.15 16.64
CA TRP A 387 14.80 10.06 15.90
C TRP A 387 14.44 10.18 14.42
N VAL A 388 15.44 10.23 13.54
CA VAL A 388 15.24 10.27 12.09
C VAL A 388 15.92 9.06 11.48
N GLY A 389 15.18 8.27 10.68
CA GLY A 389 15.67 7.06 10.02
C GLY A 389 14.82 6.72 8.80
N PRO A 390 15.43 6.38 7.65
CA PRO A 390 16.85 6.60 7.31
C PRO A 390 17.21 8.09 7.37
N ALA A 391 18.46 8.42 7.70
CA ALA A 391 18.87 9.80 7.92
C ALA A 391 19.96 10.25 6.95
N PHE A 392 19.61 11.05 5.94
CA PHE A 392 20.57 11.80 5.11
C PHE A 392 20.57 13.25 5.55
N SER A 393 21.67 13.69 6.17
CA SER A 393 21.75 14.99 6.82
C SER A 393 22.86 15.86 6.24
N LEU A 394 22.49 17.09 5.87
CA LEU A 394 23.42 18.14 5.47
C LEU A 394 23.59 19.14 6.61
N GLN A 395 24.83 19.55 6.89
CA GLN A 395 25.11 20.49 7.98
C GLN A 395 24.78 21.93 7.56
N LYS A 396 23.96 22.64 8.35
CA LYS A 396 23.64 24.07 8.15
C LYS A 396 24.90 24.95 8.12
N SER A 397 25.96 24.55 8.82
CA SER A 397 27.24 25.26 8.81
C SER A 397 27.99 25.16 7.46
N LYS A 398 27.71 24.14 6.63
CA LYS A 398 28.39 23.85 5.36
C LYS A 398 27.53 24.08 4.11
N VAL A 399 26.24 24.35 4.29
CA VAL A 399 25.24 24.48 3.21
C VAL A 399 24.41 25.75 3.40
N ASP A 400 24.15 26.47 2.31
CA ASP A 400 23.27 27.64 2.25
C ASP A 400 21.89 27.24 1.73
N LYS A 401 20.83 27.71 2.39
CA LYS A 401 19.46 27.62 1.88
C LYS A 401 19.14 28.90 1.10
N VAL A 402 18.89 28.78 -0.19
CA VAL A 402 18.55 29.89 -1.08
C VAL A 402 17.09 29.73 -1.50
N VAL A 403 16.25 30.72 -1.25
CA VAL A 403 14.85 30.72 -1.72
C VAL A 403 14.82 31.38 -3.09
N THR A 404 14.54 30.60 -4.13
CA THR A 404 14.30 31.12 -5.48
C THR A 404 12.87 31.65 -5.54
N GLY A 405 12.64 32.88 -5.04
CA GLY A 405 11.38 33.56 -5.31
C GLY A 405 11.30 33.92 -6.80
N SER A 406 10.12 33.77 -7.42
CA SER A 406 9.80 34.50 -8.64
C SER A 406 10.25 35.95 -8.45
N ARG A 407 11.07 36.47 -9.37
CA ARG A 407 11.42 37.89 -9.40
C ARG A 407 10.12 38.68 -9.51
N GLN A 408 9.54 39.08 -8.37
CA GLN A 408 8.70 40.25 -8.36
C GLN A 408 9.62 41.40 -8.73
N ASN A 409 9.39 41.94 -9.92
CA ASN A 409 10.01 43.15 -10.39
C ASN A 409 9.50 44.29 -9.50
N SER A 410 10.04 44.40 -8.28
CA SER A 410 9.83 45.54 -7.41
C SER A 410 10.62 46.69 -8.01
N GLY A 411 9.98 47.40 -8.93
CA GLY A 411 10.37 48.73 -9.35
C GLY A 411 10.37 49.65 -8.14
N ARG A 412 11.52 49.70 -7.45
CA ARG A 412 11.90 50.80 -6.57
C ARG A 412 13.33 51.16 -6.96
N MET A 413 13.44 52.16 -7.83
CA MET A 413 14.65 52.97 -7.94
C MET A 413 14.92 53.56 -6.56
N ALA A 414 15.86 52.96 -5.83
CA ALA A 414 16.57 53.64 -4.75
C ALA A 414 17.90 54.11 -5.34
N GLY A 415 18.02 55.43 -5.50
CA GLY A 415 19.21 56.08 -6.03
C GLY A 415 20.45 55.72 -5.22
N ILE A 416 21.44 55.15 -5.89
CA ILE A 416 22.81 55.07 -5.40
C ILE A 416 23.57 56.20 -6.09
N SER A 417 23.77 57.30 -5.37
CA SER A 417 24.65 58.39 -5.79
C SER A 417 26.10 57.93 -5.73
N ILE A 418 26.66 57.53 -6.88
CA ILE A 418 28.11 57.43 -7.06
C ILE A 418 28.56 58.70 -7.78
N ARG A 419 29.30 59.56 -7.07
CA ARG A 419 29.96 60.74 -7.63
C ARG A 419 31.03 60.28 -8.62
N ILE A 420 30.89 60.71 -9.87
CA ILE A 420 31.86 60.50 -10.96
C ILE A 420 32.86 61.67 -10.94
N PRO A 421 34.19 61.43 -10.97
CA PRO A 421 35.19 62.49 -11.08
C PRO A 421 35.26 63.05 -12.52
N PRO A 422 35.64 64.33 -12.72
CA PRO A 422 35.53 64.99 -14.02
C PRO A 422 36.59 64.47 -15.00
N ARG A 423 36.16 64.19 -16.24
CA ARG A 423 37.06 63.87 -17.36
C ARG A 423 37.46 65.14 -18.13
N PRO A 424 38.66 65.18 -18.72
CA PRO A 424 39.26 66.38 -19.29
C PRO A 424 38.72 66.70 -20.70
N VAL A 425 38.76 67.99 -21.01
CA VAL A 425 38.28 68.65 -22.23
C VAL A 425 39.24 68.39 -23.40
N PRO A 426 38.76 67.99 -24.60
CA PRO A 426 39.49 68.16 -25.84
C PRO A 426 39.11 69.49 -26.52
N SER A 427 40.14 70.18 -26.99
CA SER A 427 40.12 71.49 -27.63
C SER A 427 39.54 71.51 -29.06
N GLN A 428 38.63 72.46 -29.27
CA GLN A 428 38.33 73.32 -30.45
C GLN A 428 38.73 72.91 -31.88
N SER A 429 37.74 72.99 -32.79
CA SER A 429 37.76 73.80 -34.03
C SER A 429 36.30 73.88 -34.56
N VAL A 430 35.62 75.03 -34.48
CA VAL A 430 35.54 76.15 -35.45
C VAL A 430 34.73 75.77 -36.71
N VAL A 431 33.41 76.09 -36.74
CA VAL A 431 32.73 77.15 -37.59
C VAL A 431 32.08 76.55 -38.88
N PRO A 432 30.95 77.06 -39.44
CA PRO A 432 29.72 77.61 -38.83
C PRO A 432 28.40 77.25 -39.59
N GLU A 433 27.29 77.69 -39.00
CA GLU A 433 26.11 78.37 -39.60
C GLU A 433 25.11 77.72 -40.60
N ASN A 434 23.86 78.13 -40.36
CA ASN A 434 22.64 78.09 -41.19
C ASN A 434 21.93 76.73 -41.24
N GLY A 435 20.64 76.60 -40.95
CA GLY A 435 19.56 77.54 -40.75
C GLY A 435 18.26 76.83 -41.15
N GLY A 436 17.15 77.12 -40.45
CA GLY A 436 15.82 77.12 -41.05
C GLY A 436 15.06 75.79 -41.23
N ASP A 437 13.85 75.82 -40.65
CA ASP A 437 12.58 75.38 -41.22
C ASP A 437 12.08 73.92 -41.12
N LYS A 438 10.99 73.82 -40.34
CA LYS A 438 9.63 73.35 -40.71
C LYS A 438 9.51 71.99 -41.40
N CYS A 439 8.85 71.03 -40.76
CA CYS A 439 7.39 70.82 -40.72
C CYS A 439 6.88 69.96 -41.90
N LYS A 440 6.05 68.96 -41.54
CA LYS A 440 5.13 68.16 -42.37
C LYS A 440 5.80 67.06 -43.21
N GLN A 441 5.20 65.92 -43.50
CA GLN A 441 4.00 65.17 -43.10
C GLN A 441 4.08 63.87 -43.95
N ASN A 442 3.27 62.87 -43.59
CA ASN A 442 2.90 61.69 -44.41
C ASN A 442 4.01 60.62 -44.50
N LEU A 443 3.76 59.34 -44.25
CA LEU A 443 2.55 58.52 -44.37
C LEU A 443 2.54 57.44 -43.28
#